data_AF-A0A0M3J606-F1
#
_entry.id   AF-A0A0M3J606-F1
#
_cell.length_a   1.000
_cell.length_b   1.000
_cell.length_c   1.000
_cell.angle_alpha   90.00
_cell.angle_beta   90.00
_cell.angle_gamma   90.00
#
_symmetry.space_group_name_H-M   'P 1'
#
loop_
_entity.id
_entity.type
_entity.pdbx_description
1 polymer ?
#
loop_
_entity_poly.entity_id
_entity_poly.type
_entity_poly.pdbx_seq_one_letter_code
_entity_poly.pdbx_strand_id
1 'polypeptide(L)'
;MKLIVNYFTEFVAADIGSQDSITRMLLITDFHAYGSLYEYLQRGATLSVSEALSLAHSAVCGLEHLHSALRGTGTPQKPAIAHRDVKSKNIIVKREGVCCIADFGLALSEDMLKTKPNINIQVGTKRYMAPEVLDKSLNAKNFYHFKMADIYSFSLVLWEILRRIQENSPMLRISESDSGIGSSGSGSGSGNGNGTKYAANARNGSTTCASLSSALRRNASSGVADQRRAIDSDVSGISSAKSAVSVVARPPVQPFEDLVDSDPSFDQMRHIVCLRKERPLLEESWRKDAYLKDICELMTECWSDNINCRHTALRIKRKIFDVLKKHQEMLSRSPTTSTFRCDSIMTSAQQPNTAPFTIQMDRSH
;
A
#
# COMPACT_ATOMS: atom_id res chain seq x y z
N MET A 1 -22.29 -15.09 11.08
CA MET A 1 -20.99 -15.08 11.77
C MET A 1 -19.80 -15.61 10.93
N LYS A 2 -19.97 -16.52 9.95
CA LYS A 2 -18.85 -17.07 9.13
C LYS A 2 -18.00 -16.04 8.34
N LEU A 3 -18.51 -14.85 8.04
CA LEU A 3 -17.76 -13.80 7.32
C LEU A 3 -16.75 -13.03 8.20
N ILE A 4 -16.87 -13.08 9.53
CA ILE A 4 -15.97 -12.37 10.45
C ILE A 4 -14.67 -13.15 10.67
N VAL A 5 -14.76 -14.48 10.62
CA VAL A 5 -13.69 -15.43 10.96
C VAL A 5 -12.49 -15.37 9.99
N ASN A 6 -12.71 -15.00 8.73
CA ASN A 6 -11.63 -15.00 7.75
C ASN A 6 -10.63 -13.85 7.93
N TYR A 7 -11.03 -12.73 8.53
CA TYR A 7 -10.22 -11.52 8.56
C TYR A 7 -9.32 -11.38 9.80
N PHE A 8 -9.51 -12.24 10.80
CA PHE A 8 -8.75 -12.24 12.05
C PHE A 8 -8.15 -13.61 12.33
N THR A 9 -7.16 -13.66 13.22
CA THR A 9 -6.77 -14.92 13.88
C THR A 9 -7.95 -15.42 14.70
N GLU A 10 -8.35 -16.67 14.51
CA GLU A 10 -9.49 -17.25 15.22
C GLU A 10 -9.10 -17.50 16.68
N PHE A 11 -9.91 -16.98 17.59
CA PHE A 11 -9.79 -17.29 19.02
C PHE A 11 -10.32 -18.69 19.26
N VAL A 12 -9.47 -19.55 19.81
CA VAL A 12 -9.83 -20.94 20.14
C VAL A 12 -10.22 -21.04 21.61
N ALA A 13 -9.36 -20.54 22.51
CA ALA A 13 -9.58 -20.60 23.94
C ALA A 13 -8.68 -19.62 24.71
N ALA A 14 -9.02 -19.37 25.97
CA ALA A 14 -8.12 -18.76 26.95
C ALA A 14 -8.07 -19.68 28.17
N ASP A 15 -6.88 -19.85 28.74
CA ASP A 15 -6.66 -20.75 29.88
C ASP A 15 -5.70 -20.12 30.90
N ILE A 16 -5.78 -20.57 32.15
CA ILE A 16 -4.93 -20.11 33.25
C ILE A 16 -4.31 -21.33 33.92
N GLY A 17 -3.00 -21.49 33.74
CA GLY A 17 -2.21 -22.50 34.44
C GLY A 17 -1.40 -21.89 35.58
N SER A 18 -1.10 -22.67 36.60
CA SER A 18 -0.08 -22.33 37.60
C SER A 18 0.91 -23.48 37.69
N GLN A 19 2.19 -23.20 37.47
CA GLN A 19 3.29 -24.15 37.66
C GLN A 19 4.43 -23.41 38.33
N ASP A 20 5.00 -24.00 39.39
CA ASP A 20 6.13 -23.42 40.14
C ASP A 20 5.89 -22.00 40.66
N SER A 21 4.66 -21.72 41.13
CA SER A 21 4.23 -20.37 41.58
C SER A 21 4.21 -19.29 40.49
N ILE A 22 4.31 -19.69 39.21
CA ILE A 22 4.17 -18.79 38.06
C ILE A 22 2.78 -19.01 37.47
N THR A 23 1.94 -17.98 37.55
CA THR A 23 0.65 -17.94 36.84
C THR A 23 0.90 -17.69 35.36
N ARG A 24 0.52 -18.65 34.52
CA ARG A 24 0.56 -18.56 33.05
C ARG A 24 -0.85 -18.28 32.55
N MET A 25 -1.04 -17.12 31.93
CA MET A 25 -2.26 -16.78 31.21
C MET A 25 -2.04 -17.09 29.73
N LEU A 26 -2.81 -18.03 29.19
CA LEU A 26 -2.69 -18.53 27.83
C LEU A 26 -3.82 -17.98 26.96
N LEU A 27 -3.45 -17.52 25.77
CA LEU A 27 -4.39 -17.18 24.70
C LEU A 27 -4.10 -18.13 23.54
N ILE A 28 -5.07 -18.98 23.21
CA ILE A 28 -4.94 -20.01 22.16
C ILE A 28 -5.67 -19.50 20.92
N THR A 29 -4.95 -19.42 19.81
CA THR A 29 -5.46 -19.05 18.50
C THR A 29 -5.02 -20.05 17.45
N ASP A 30 -5.64 -20.00 16.27
CA ASP A 30 -5.17 -20.76 15.11
C ASP A 30 -3.69 -20.51 14.80
N PHE A 31 -2.99 -21.59 14.43
CA PHE A 31 -1.63 -21.53 13.95
C PHE A 31 -1.60 -21.42 12.42
N HIS A 32 -0.76 -20.51 11.91
CA HIS A 32 -0.56 -20.31 10.48
C HIS A 32 0.92 -20.46 10.13
N ALA A 33 1.25 -21.47 9.31
CA ALA A 33 2.63 -21.87 9.03
C ALA A 33 3.48 -20.81 8.32
N TYR A 34 2.84 -19.91 7.55
CA TYR A 34 3.53 -18.78 6.93
C TYR A 34 3.91 -17.68 7.94
N GLY A 35 3.38 -17.72 9.16
CA GLY A 35 3.68 -16.74 10.19
C GLY A 35 3.19 -15.34 9.85
N SER A 36 3.83 -14.34 10.45
CA SER A 36 3.52 -12.93 10.21
C SER A 36 3.91 -12.50 8.79
N LEU A 37 3.29 -11.43 8.30
CA LEU A 37 3.64 -10.80 7.02
C LEU A 37 5.10 -10.34 7.04
N TYR A 38 5.61 -9.86 8.19
CA TYR A 38 7.02 -9.56 8.37
C TYR A 38 7.91 -10.77 8.03
N GLU A 39 7.66 -11.93 8.67
CA GLU A 39 8.41 -13.16 8.41
C GLU A 39 8.25 -13.63 6.97
N TYR A 40 7.04 -13.53 6.42
CA TYR A 40 6.73 -13.88 5.05
C TYR A 40 7.56 -13.08 4.03
N LEU A 41 7.65 -11.76 4.21
CA LEU A 41 8.46 -10.89 3.35
C LEU A 41 9.97 -11.12 3.54
N GLN A 42 10.39 -11.52 4.75
CA GLN A 42 11.79 -11.77 5.09
C GLN A 42 12.39 -13.04 4.46
N ARG A 43 11.56 -14.04 4.11
CA ARG A 43 12.01 -15.31 3.50
C ARG A 43 12.68 -15.16 2.13
N GLY A 44 12.69 -13.96 1.55
CA GLY A 44 13.48 -13.65 0.35
C GLY A 44 12.80 -13.98 -0.97
N ALA A 45 11.65 -14.65 -0.97
CA ALA A 45 10.81 -14.79 -2.15
C ALA A 45 10.34 -13.40 -2.64
N THR A 46 10.34 -13.21 -3.95
CA THR A 46 9.77 -12.02 -4.60
C THR A 46 8.29 -12.23 -4.87
N LEU A 47 7.54 -11.15 -4.99
CA LEU A 47 6.11 -11.15 -5.28
C LEU A 47 5.87 -10.59 -6.69
N SER A 48 4.94 -11.17 -7.43
CA SER A 48 4.32 -10.46 -8.55
C SER A 48 3.47 -9.28 -8.04
N VAL A 49 3.10 -8.36 -8.93
CA VAL A 49 2.16 -7.27 -8.59
C VAL A 49 0.83 -7.84 -8.06
N SER A 50 0.31 -8.90 -8.66
CA SER A 50 -0.97 -9.52 -8.24
C SER A 50 -0.90 -10.15 -6.85
N GLU A 51 0.19 -10.84 -6.51
CA GLU A 51 0.36 -11.44 -5.17
C GLU A 51 0.50 -10.37 -4.09
N ALA A 52 1.33 -9.34 -4.34
CA ALA A 52 1.50 -8.21 -3.45
C ALA A 52 0.18 -7.47 -3.18
N LEU A 53 -0.58 -7.16 -4.24
CA LEU A 53 -1.87 -6.49 -4.10
C LEU A 53 -2.93 -7.38 -3.45
N SER A 54 -2.86 -8.71 -3.60
CA SER A 54 -3.75 -9.65 -2.91
C SER A 54 -3.50 -9.66 -1.41
N LEU A 55 -2.23 -9.73 -0.98
CA LEU A 55 -1.85 -9.63 0.45
C LEU A 55 -2.32 -8.31 1.05
N ALA A 56 -2.05 -7.20 0.35
CA ALA A 56 -2.47 -5.86 0.76
C ALA A 56 -3.99 -5.72 0.85
N HIS A 57 -4.72 -6.22 -0.16
CA HIS A 57 -6.17 -6.20 -0.20
C HIS A 57 -6.77 -7.02 0.95
N SER A 58 -6.27 -8.22 1.20
CA SER A 58 -6.76 -9.08 2.29
C SER A 58 -6.52 -8.42 3.67
N ALA A 59 -5.35 -7.81 3.88
CA ALA A 59 -5.04 -7.12 5.13
C ALA A 59 -5.96 -5.91 5.36
N VAL A 60 -6.18 -5.06 4.35
CA VAL A 60 -7.09 -3.91 4.50
C VAL A 60 -8.55 -4.33 4.64
N CYS A 61 -8.97 -5.49 4.10
CA CYS A 61 -10.31 -6.02 4.39
C CYS A 61 -10.51 -6.25 5.89
N GLY A 62 -9.51 -6.79 6.58
CA GLY A 62 -9.57 -6.96 8.03
C GLY A 62 -9.55 -5.64 8.80
N LEU A 63 -8.72 -4.68 8.37
CA LEU A 63 -8.70 -3.35 8.98
C LEU A 63 -10.02 -2.60 8.79
N GLU A 64 -10.61 -2.67 7.60
CA GLU A 64 -11.93 -2.10 7.30
C GLU A 64 -13.01 -2.74 8.17
N HIS A 65 -12.97 -4.06 8.33
CA HIS A 65 -13.89 -4.76 9.22
C HIS A 65 -13.78 -4.26 10.67
N LEU A 66 -12.57 -4.01 11.19
CA LEU A 66 -12.39 -3.41 12.52
C LEU A 66 -13.01 -2.02 12.59
N HIS A 67 -12.68 -1.15 11.64
CA HIS A 67 -13.09 0.25 11.60
C HIS A 67 -14.59 0.46 11.39
N SER A 68 -15.28 -0.50 10.79
CA SER A 68 -16.71 -0.47 10.52
C SER A 68 -17.53 -0.94 11.73
N ALA A 69 -18.47 -0.11 12.17
CA ALA A 69 -19.48 -0.51 13.15
C ALA A 69 -20.57 -1.34 12.44
N LEU A 70 -20.90 -2.51 12.96
CA LEU A 70 -21.99 -3.34 12.41
C LEU A 70 -23.24 -3.17 13.28
N ARG A 71 -24.18 -2.38 12.78
CA ARG A 71 -25.48 -2.12 13.39
C ARG A 71 -26.50 -3.13 12.83
N GLY A 72 -26.51 -4.34 13.40
CA GLY A 72 -27.51 -5.37 13.09
C GLY A 72 -28.67 -5.39 14.11
N THR A 73 -29.67 -6.22 13.85
CA THR A 73 -30.81 -6.49 14.76
C THR A 73 -30.46 -7.41 15.93
N GLY A 74 -29.35 -8.15 15.83
CA GLY A 74 -28.84 -8.98 16.93
C GLY A 74 -28.04 -8.16 17.94
N THR A 75 -28.28 -8.41 19.23
CA THR A 75 -27.48 -7.91 20.35
C THR A 75 -26.42 -8.96 20.73
N PRO A 76 -25.18 -8.57 21.05
CA PRO A 76 -24.58 -7.23 20.99
C PRO A 76 -24.14 -6.81 19.57
N GLN A 77 -24.19 -5.51 19.29
CA GLN A 77 -23.68 -4.93 18.04
C GLN A 77 -22.15 -4.82 18.09
N LYS A 78 -21.48 -4.99 16.94
CA LYS A 78 -20.02 -4.80 16.85
C LYS A 78 -19.71 -3.29 16.77
N PRO A 79 -19.02 -2.70 17.77
CA PRO A 79 -18.58 -1.31 17.67
C PRO A 79 -17.48 -1.15 16.62
N ALA A 80 -17.21 0.09 16.24
CA ALA A 80 -15.97 0.42 15.52
C ALA A 80 -14.78 0.22 16.47
N ILE A 81 -13.71 -0.37 15.96
CA ILE A 81 -12.48 -0.71 16.71
C ILE A 81 -11.30 -0.12 15.96
N ALA A 82 -10.42 0.58 16.68
CA ALA A 82 -9.11 1.00 16.22
C ALA A 82 -8.07 0.02 16.79
N HIS A 83 -7.15 -0.44 15.95
CA HIS A 83 -6.19 -1.48 16.29
C HIS A 83 -5.03 -0.95 17.15
N ARG A 84 -4.51 0.24 16.80
CA ARG A 84 -3.48 0.99 17.52
C ARG A 84 -2.07 0.40 17.53
N ASP A 85 -1.88 -0.80 16.98
CA ASP A 85 -0.57 -1.38 16.73
C ASP A 85 -0.48 -2.11 15.37
N VAL A 86 -0.98 -1.46 14.31
CA VAL A 86 -0.92 -2.02 12.94
C VAL A 86 0.53 -2.03 12.48
N LYS A 87 1.06 -3.22 12.18
CA LYS A 87 2.42 -3.45 11.67
C LYS A 87 2.48 -4.82 10.99
N SER A 88 3.49 -5.06 10.17
CA SER A 88 3.64 -6.33 9.44
C SER A 88 3.79 -7.56 10.35
N LYS A 89 4.28 -7.40 11.59
CA LYS A 89 4.33 -8.48 12.61
C LYS A 89 2.95 -8.86 13.17
N ASN A 90 1.96 -7.94 13.12
CA ASN A 90 0.60 -8.15 13.64
C ASN A 90 -0.41 -8.46 12.50
N ILE A 91 0.10 -8.83 11.33
CA ILE A 91 -0.68 -9.31 10.20
C ILE A 91 -0.17 -10.71 9.90
N ILE A 92 -1.04 -11.71 9.90
CA ILE A 92 -0.65 -13.11 9.69
C ILE A 92 -1.04 -13.54 8.29
N VAL A 93 -0.12 -14.22 7.60
CA VAL A 93 -0.39 -14.81 6.29
C VAL A 93 -1.00 -16.19 6.50
N LYS A 94 -2.27 -16.37 6.13
CA LYS A 94 -2.96 -17.66 6.26
C LYS A 94 -2.53 -18.60 5.14
N ARG A 95 -2.48 -18.06 3.92
CA ARG A 95 -2.07 -18.71 2.67
C ARG A 95 -1.73 -17.63 1.65
N GLU A 96 -1.22 -18.03 0.50
CA GLU A 96 -0.89 -17.11 -0.60
C GLU A 96 -2.03 -16.11 -0.88
N GLY A 97 -1.70 -14.81 -0.84
CA GLY A 97 -2.64 -13.72 -1.06
C GLY A 97 -3.70 -13.49 0.02
N VAL A 98 -3.69 -14.25 1.13
CA VAL A 98 -4.71 -14.14 2.20
C VAL A 98 -4.05 -13.87 3.54
N CYS A 99 -4.44 -12.75 4.13
CA CYS A 99 -3.97 -12.26 5.42
C CYS A 99 -5.12 -12.12 6.42
N CYS A 100 -4.78 -12.15 7.70
CA CYS A 100 -5.65 -11.70 8.78
C CYS A 100 -4.92 -10.76 9.75
N ILE A 101 -5.68 -9.91 10.46
CA ILE A 101 -5.14 -9.05 11.52
C ILE A 101 -5.08 -9.84 12.83
N ALA A 102 -4.00 -9.66 13.60
CA ALA A 102 -3.75 -10.30 14.88
C ALA A 102 -3.33 -9.27 15.95
N ASP A 103 -3.24 -9.73 17.20
CA ASP A 103 -2.80 -8.94 18.37
C ASP A 103 -3.65 -7.69 18.67
N PHE A 104 -4.78 -7.94 19.34
CA PHE A 104 -5.72 -6.91 19.77
C PHE A 104 -5.42 -6.35 21.17
N GLY A 105 -4.24 -6.59 21.74
CA GLY A 105 -3.91 -6.22 23.12
C GLY A 105 -4.00 -4.72 23.40
N LEU A 106 -3.87 -3.89 22.35
CA LEU A 106 -3.95 -2.42 22.42
C LEU A 106 -5.20 -1.84 21.77
N ALA A 107 -6.09 -2.70 21.26
CA ALA A 107 -7.26 -2.27 20.53
C ALA A 107 -8.20 -1.42 21.40
N LEU A 108 -8.82 -0.43 20.77
CA LEU A 108 -9.75 0.50 21.42
C LEU A 108 -11.05 0.52 20.65
N SER A 109 -12.16 0.20 21.32
CA SER A 109 -13.49 0.36 20.73
C SER A 109 -14.05 1.77 20.95
N GLU A 110 -14.94 2.19 20.06
CA GLU A 110 -15.63 3.49 20.18
C GLU A 110 -16.42 3.61 21.49
N ASP A 111 -17.00 2.51 21.98
CA ASP A 111 -17.76 2.50 23.23
C ASP A 111 -16.86 2.56 24.48
N MET A 112 -15.66 1.95 24.42
CA MET A 112 -14.65 2.11 25.47
C MET A 112 -14.17 3.56 25.56
N LEU A 113 -14.04 4.26 24.43
CA LEU A 113 -13.61 5.65 24.41
C LEU A 113 -14.62 6.58 25.12
N LYS A 114 -15.92 6.29 25.03
CA LYS A 114 -16.97 7.07 25.72
C LYS A 114 -16.95 6.89 27.23
N THR A 115 -16.47 5.74 27.72
CA THR A 115 -16.56 5.34 29.12
C THR A 115 -15.25 5.53 29.90
N LYS A 116 -14.10 5.55 29.23
CA LYS A 116 -12.79 5.69 29.86
C LYS A 116 -12.27 7.15 29.80
N PRO A 117 -12.09 7.83 30.94
CA PRO A 117 -11.67 9.24 30.96
C PRO A 117 -10.20 9.46 30.58
N ASN A 118 -9.33 8.46 30.80
CA ASN A 118 -7.88 8.57 30.60
C ASN A 118 -7.37 7.48 29.64
N ILE A 119 -7.48 7.73 28.34
CA ILE A 119 -6.86 6.86 27.32
C ILE A 119 -5.42 7.30 27.11
N ASN A 120 -4.46 6.41 27.39
CA ASN A 120 -3.08 6.64 26.99
C ASN A 120 -3.00 6.64 25.46
N ILE A 121 -2.60 7.76 24.84
CA ILE A 121 -2.52 7.93 23.38
C ILE A 121 -1.32 7.18 22.79
N GLN A 122 -0.15 7.27 23.43
CA GLN A 122 1.12 6.76 22.94
C GLN A 122 1.32 5.29 23.33
N VAL A 123 0.64 4.41 22.60
CA VAL A 123 0.82 2.95 22.69
C VAL A 123 1.09 2.37 21.32
N GLY A 124 1.66 1.17 21.29
CA GLY A 124 2.03 0.48 20.05
C GLY A 124 3.49 0.68 19.70
N THR A 125 3.84 0.28 18.48
CA THR A 125 5.23 0.22 18.00
C THR A 125 5.66 1.58 17.44
N LYS A 126 6.66 2.21 18.08
CA LYS A 126 7.09 3.60 17.80
C LYS A 126 7.37 3.86 16.32
N ARG A 127 8.01 2.91 15.63
CA ARG A 127 8.33 2.96 14.19
C ARG A 127 7.12 3.19 13.28
N TYR A 128 5.93 2.72 13.69
CA TYR A 128 4.70 2.79 12.90
C TYR A 128 3.77 3.94 13.33
N MET A 129 4.10 4.67 14.39
CA MET A 129 3.22 5.68 14.95
C MET A 129 3.03 6.88 14.01
N ALA A 130 1.78 7.29 13.86
CA ALA A 130 1.40 8.50 13.15
C ALA A 130 1.94 9.76 13.85
N PRO A 131 2.15 10.88 13.13
CA PRO A 131 2.72 12.09 13.69
C PRO A 131 1.94 12.62 14.90
N GLU A 132 0.61 12.58 14.85
CA GLU A 132 -0.27 13.03 15.93
C GLU A 132 -0.21 12.16 17.20
N VAL A 133 0.27 10.91 17.06
CA VAL A 133 0.52 10.02 18.20
C VAL A 133 1.89 10.35 18.79
N LEU A 134 2.91 10.53 17.95
CA LEU A 134 4.27 10.85 18.36
C LEU A 134 4.38 12.20 19.09
N ASP A 135 3.63 13.21 18.66
CA ASP A 135 3.63 14.54 19.29
C ASP A 135 2.51 14.75 20.32
N LYS A 136 1.68 13.73 20.58
CA LYS A 136 0.53 13.75 21.49
C LYS A 136 -0.56 14.77 21.11
N SER A 137 -0.64 15.21 19.85
CA SER A 137 -1.68 16.11 19.36
C SER A 137 -2.99 15.41 18.96
N LEU A 138 -3.04 14.08 19.01
CA LEU A 138 -4.25 13.30 18.69
C LEU A 138 -5.44 13.72 19.58
N ASN A 139 -6.57 14.05 18.96
CA ASN A 139 -7.81 14.36 19.66
C ASN A 139 -8.47 13.07 20.21
N ALA A 140 -8.20 12.76 21.47
CA ALA A 140 -8.72 11.56 22.14
C ALA A 140 -10.26 11.55 22.29
N LYS A 141 -10.97 12.65 22.04
CA LYS A 141 -12.45 12.66 22.06
C LYS A 141 -13.05 12.20 20.73
N ASN A 142 -12.27 12.23 19.65
CA ASN A 142 -12.74 11.87 18.32
C ASN A 142 -12.17 10.51 17.90
N PHE A 143 -13.01 9.46 17.97
CA PHE A 143 -12.62 8.10 17.60
C PHE A 143 -12.05 7.99 16.17
N TYR A 144 -12.46 8.89 15.27
CA TYR A 144 -11.94 8.95 13.90
C TYR A 144 -10.41 9.13 13.85
N HIS A 145 -9.81 9.88 14.78
CA HIS A 145 -8.37 10.11 14.77
C HIS A 145 -7.59 8.81 15.05
N PHE A 146 -8.09 7.94 15.93
CA PHE A 146 -7.48 6.63 16.17
C PHE A 146 -7.54 5.74 14.93
N LYS A 147 -8.66 5.76 14.20
CA LYS A 147 -8.76 5.05 12.91
C LYS A 147 -7.75 5.61 11.91
N MET A 148 -7.57 6.92 11.84
CA MET A 148 -6.61 7.53 10.91
C MET A 148 -5.15 7.28 11.29
N ALA A 149 -4.84 7.04 12.57
CA ALA A 149 -3.53 6.56 12.99
C ALA A 149 -3.26 5.13 12.50
N ASP A 150 -4.26 4.24 12.52
CA ASP A 150 -4.14 2.91 11.89
C ASP A 150 -3.89 3.01 10.39
N ILE A 151 -4.54 3.96 9.70
CA ILE A 151 -4.37 4.17 8.25
C ILE A 151 -2.93 4.60 7.91
N TYR A 152 -2.36 5.51 8.71
CA TYR A 152 -0.95 5.89 8.57
C TYR A 152 -0.05 4.66 8.69
N SER A 153 -0.27 3.87 9.74
CA SER A 153 0.50 2.66 10.03
C SER A 153 0.36 1.62 8.91
N PHE A 154 -0.85 1.44 8.37
CA PHE A 154 -1.11 0.54 7.25
C PHE A 154 -0.42 0.97 5.96
N SER A 155 -0.27 2.28 5.71
CA SER A 155 0.50 2.79 4.56
C SER A 155 1.97 2.35 4.62
N LEU A 156 2.56 2.29 5.82
CA LEU A 156 3.90 1.76 6.01
C LEU A 156 3.98 0.26 5.73
N VAL A 157 2.94 -0.51 6.08
CA VAL A 157 2.84 -1.93 5.71
C VAL A 157 2.73 -2.11 4.19
N LEU A 158 1.93 -1.27 3.50
CA LEU A 158 1.86 -1.29 2.03
C LEU A 158 3.23 -1.07 1.40
N TRP A 159 4.04 -0.16 1.97
CA TRP A 159 5.41 0.08 1.52
C TRP A 159 6.27 -1.18 1.63
N GLU A 160 6.22 -1.88 2.77
CA GLU A 160 6.96 -3.13 2.97
C GLU A 160 6.59 -4.20 1.93
N ILE A 161 5.30 -4.33 1.61
CA ILE A 161 4.80 -5.26 0.59
C ILE A 161 5.34 -4.89 -0.80
N LEU A 162 5.22 -3.62 -1.20
CA LEU A 162 5.63 -3.14 -2.53
C LEU A 162 7.13 -3.33 -2.80
N ARG A 163 7.97 -3.25 -1.75
CA ARG A 163 9.42 -3.53 -1.88
C ARG A 163 9.75 -4.92 -2.37
N ARG A 164 8.86 -5.88 -2.15
CA ARG A 164 9.10 -7.27 -2.54
C ARG A 164 8.61 -7.59 -3.94
N ILE A 165 8.06 -6.60 -4.66
CA ILE A 165 7.57 -6.80 -6.03
C ILE A 165 8.74 -6.96 -7.00
N GLN A 166 8.70 -8.02 -7.80
CA GLN A 166 9.54 -8.25 -8.97
C GLN A 166 8.63 -8.40 -10.18
N GLU A 167 8.73 -7.48 -11.15
CA GLU A 167 7.93 -7.51 -12.37
C GLU A 167 8.83 -7.12 -13.55
N ASN A 168 8.98 -8.05 -14.49
CA ASN A 168 9.72 -7.80 -15.73
C ASN A 168 8.70 -7.32 -16.77
N SER A 169 8.47 -6.01 -16.90
CA SER A 169 7.51 -5.50 -17.88
C SER A 169 7.89 -5.94 -19.30
N PRO A 170 7.13 -6.84 -19.97
CA PRO A 170 7.34 -7.11 -21.37
C PRO A 170 6.65 -5.97 -22.15
N MET A 171 7.47 -5.15 -22.79
CA MET A 171 7.17 -4.19 -23.87
C MET A 171 5.71 -3.80 -24.15
N LEU A 172 5.43 -2.49 -24.07
CA LEU A 172 4.52 -1.86 -25.05
C LEU A 172 5.18 -1.96 -26.45
N ARG A 173 4.94 -3.07 -27.16
CA ARG A 173 5.02 -3.05 -28.62
C ARG A 173 3.71 -2.46 -29.12
N ILE A 174 3.66 -1.15 -29.27
CA ILE A 174 2.74 -0.57 -30.25
C ILE A 174 3.39 -0.83 -31.60
N SER A 175 3.05 -1.96 -32.24
CA SER A 175 3.24 -2.11 -33.67
C SER A 175 2.12 -1.35 -34.36
N GLU A 176 2.31 -0.05 -34.59
CA GLU A 176 1.65 0.60 -35.72
C GLU A 176 2.39 0.16 -36.98
N SER A 177 1.99 -0.98 -37.51
CA SER A 177 2.27 -1.36 -38.89
C SER A 177 0.95 -1.80 -39.51
N ASP A 178 0.07 -0.82 -39.73
CA ASP A 178 -1.03 -1.00 -40.68
C ASP A 178 -0.47 -0.67 -42.07
N SER A 179 0.33 -1.60 -42.60
CA SER A 179 0.67 -1.64 -44.01
C SER A 179 -0.54 -2.20 -44.77
N GLY A 180 -1.53 -1.33 -44.98
CA GLY A 180 -2.64 -1.54 -45.88
C GLY A 180 -2.19 -1.40 -47.33
N ILE A 181 -2.15 -2.54 -48.00
CA ILE A 181 -1.91 -2.75 -49.43
C ILE A 181 -2.83 -1.83 -50.27
N GLY A 182 -2.26 -1.22 -51.30
CA GLY A 182 -2.97 -0.32 -52.20
C GLY A 182 -4.10 -0.97 -53.00
N SER A 183 -5.05 -0.13 -53.42
CA SER A 183 -5.82 -0.34 -54.64
C SER A 183 -6.24 1.00 -55.24
N SER A 184 -5.98 1.06 -56.54
CA SER A 184 -6.23 2.12 -57.52
C SER A 184 -7.67 2.62 -57.59
N GLY A 185 -7.83 3.92 -57.89
CA GLY A 185 -9.10 4.50 -58.31
C GLY A 185 -8.92 5.90 -58.89
N SER A 186 -8.84 5.97 -60.22
CA SER A 186 -8.81 7.18 -61.05
C SER A 186 -10.09 8.02 -60.89
N GLY A 187 -9.99 9.35 -60.94
CA GLY A 187 -11.16 10.23 -60.96
C GLY A 187 -10.81 11.70 -61.16
N SER A 188 -10.88 12.15 -62.40
CA SER A 188 -10.73 13.54 -62.87
C SER A 188 -11.86 14.45 -62.36
N GLY A 189 -11.59 15.75 -62.17
CA GLY A 189 -12.65 16.74 -61.94
C GLY A 189 -12.15 18.17 -61.75
N SER A 190 -12.23 18.98 -62.82
CA SER A 190 -12.10 20.45 -62.83
C SER A 190 -13.14 21.16 -61.96
N GLY A 191 -12.81 22.35 -61.44
CA GLY A 191 -13.81 23.24 -60.86
C GLY A 191 -13.28 24.57 -60.30
N ASN A 192 -13.48 25.64 -61.07
CA ASN A 192 -13.28 27.05 -60.76
C ASN A 192 -13.91 27.56 -59.46
N GLY A 193 -13.36 28.67 -58.93
CA GLY A 193 -14.20 29.86 -58.70
C GLY A 193 -14.25 30.45 -57.29
N ASN A 194 -13.55 31.59 -57.14
CA ASN A 194 -13.96 32.88 -56.55
C ASN A 194 -14.69 32.98 -55.20
N GLY A 195 -14.23 34.00 -54.44
CA GLY A 195 -15.12 34.88 -53.66
C GLY A 195 -14.78 34.96 -52.18
N THR A 196 -13.74 35.71 -51.78
CA THR A 196 -13.85 37.06 -51.21
C THR A 196 -14.81 37.18 -50.02
N LYS A 197 -14.32 37.61 -48.84
CA LYS A 197 -14.50 38.97 -48.29
C LYS A 197 -14.21 39.12 -46.78
N TYR A 198 -13.38 40.14 -46.49
CA TYR A 198 -13.32 41.05 -45.32
C TYR A 198 -12.94 40.47 -43.94
N ALA A 199 -11.83 40.90 -43.31
CA ALA A 199 -11.52 42.21 -42.67
C ALA A 199 -12.43 42.48 -41.45
N ALA A 200 -12.02 43.03 -40.31
CA ALA A 200 -10.77 43.47 -39.71
C ALA A 200 -11.09 43.76 -38.22
N ASN A 201 -10.05 43.86 -37.38
CA ASN A 201 -9.92 44.70 -36.18
C ASN A 201 -11.15 44.98 -35.27
N ALA A 202 -11.01 44.77 -33.95
CA ALA A 202 -10.48 45.78 -33.02
C ALA A 202 -10.83 45.51 -31.54
N ARG A 203 -9.85 45.85 -30.67
CA ARG A 203 -9.97 46.57 -29.39
C ARG A 203 -10.37 45.87 -28.07
N ASN A 204 -9.33 45.83 -27.21
CA ASN A 204 -9.18 46.53 -25.92
C ASN A 204 -9.63 45.90 -24.58
N GLY A 205 -8.67 46.00 -23.63
CA GLY A 205 -8.81 45.92 -22.16
C GLY A 205 -7.80 44.93 -21.56
N SER A 206 -6.54 45.27 -21.26
CA SER A 206 -6.05 45.93 -20.02
C SER A 206 -6.80 45.43 -18.78
N THR A 207 -6.17 44.81 -17.77
CA THR A 207 -5.27 45.49 -16.82
C THR A 207 -4.34 44.50 -16.08
N THR A 208 -3.04 44.79 -16.13
CA THR A 208 -2.04 44.78 -15.04
C THR A 208 -1.90 43.57 -14.10
N CYS A 209 -0.81 42.83 -14.31
CA CYS A 209 0.03 42.24 -13.27
C CYS A 209 1.22 43.18 -12.97
N ALA A 210 1.43 43.48 -11.69
CA ALA A 210 2.57 44.18 -11.12
C ALA A 210 2.59 43.75 -9.64
N SER A 211 3.69 43.55 -8.93
CA SER A 211 5.13 43.62 -9.18
C SER A 211 5.75 43.04 -7.88
N LEU A 212 6.80 42.21 -7.98
CA LEU A 212 8.18 42.52 -7.58
C LEU A 212 8.29 43.17 -6.18
N SER A 213 9.04 42.61 -5.24
CA SER A 213 10.52 42.68 -5.15
C SER A 213 10.84 42.51 -3.65
N SER A 214 12.04 42.20 -3.14
CA SER A 214 13.42 42.24 -3.63
C SER A 214 14.26 41.41 -2.61
N ALA A 215 15.23 40.59 -3.03
CA ALA A 215 16.63 40.97 -3.35
C ALA A 215 17.38 41.46 -2.07
N LEU A 216 18.58 41.02 -1.68
CA LEU A 216 19.84 40.79 -2.41
C LEU A 216 20.94 40.41 -1.39
N ARG A 217 21.98 39.70 -1.88
CA ARG A 217 23.44 39.88 -1.66
C ARG A 217 24.13 38.51 -1.66
N ARG A 218 25.36 38.31 -2.15
CA ARG A 218 26.21 38.83 -3.24
C ARG A 218 27.48 37.92 -3.22
N ASN A 219 28.10 37.73 -4.38
CA ASN A 219 29.16 36.77 -4.75
C ASN A 219 30.58 36.97 -4.15
N ALA A 220 31.41 35.93 -4.38
CA ALA A 220 32.84 35.90 -4.83
C ALA A 220 33.78 35.11 -3.88
N SER A 221 34.79 34.31 -4.28
CA SER A 221 35.38 33.90 -5.58
C SER A 221 36.54 32.89 -5.35
N SER A 222 37.13 32.41 -6.45
CA SER A 222 38.36 31.59 -6.65
C SER A 222 38.08 30.08 -6.81
N GLY A 223 38.54 29.39 -7.86
CA GLY A 223 39.43 29.70 -8.98
C GLY A 223 40.12 28.39 -9.40
N VAL A 224 40.45 28.30 -10.70
CA VAL A 224 41.38 27.36 -11.37
C VAL A 224 40.70 26.48 -12.43
N ALA A 225 41.22 26.66 -13.64
CA ALA A 225 40.87 26.06 -14.91
C ALA A 225 41.31 24.60 -15.03
N ASP A 226 40.64 23.83 -15.90
CA ASP A 226 41.41 23.00 -16.82
C ASP A 226 40.66 22.69 -18.12
N GLN A 227 41.45 22.68 -19.20
CA GLN A 227 41.04 22.51 -20.60
C GLN A 227 40.74 21.05 -20.94
N ARG A 228 39.76 20.80 -21.84
CA ARG A 228 39.95 19.95 -23.05
C ARG A 228 38.70 19.89 -23.95
N ARG A 229 38.90 20.43 -25.16
CA ARG A 229 38.44 20.07 -26.52
C ARG A 229 37.03 19.52 -26.77
N ALA A 230 36.39 20.21 -27.72
CA ALA A 230 35.23 19.84 -28.51
C ALA A 230 35.40 18.53 -29.30
N ILE A 231 34.28 17.79 -29.43
CA ILE A 231 33.88 17.12 -30.67
C ILE A 231 32.36 17.34 -30.79
N ASP A 232 31.98 18.18 -31.74
CA ASP A 232 30.62 18.28 -32.27
C ASP A 232 30.42 17.08 -33.21
N SER A 233 29.42 16.27 -32.96
CA SER A 233 28.93 15.32 -33.96
C SER A 233 27.41 15.23 -33.85
N ASP A 234 26.77 15.89 -34.80
CA ASP A 234 25.39 15.67 -35.22
C ASP A 234 25.04 14.18 -35.24
N VAL A 235 24.11 13.77 -34.39
CA VAL A 235 23.23 12.62 -34.63
C VAL A 235 21.82 13.06 -34.31
N SER A 236 21.20 13.68 -35.30
CA SER A 236 19.74 13.76 -35.41
C SER A 236 19.21 12.35 -35.70
N GLY A 237 18.28 11.89 -34.86
CA GLY A 237 17.47 10.70 -35.15
C GLY A 237 17.84 9.42 -34.40
N ILE A 238 17.54 9.38 -33.10
CA ILE A 238 17.12 8.13 -32.45
C ILE A 238 15.79 8.43 -31.76
N SER A 239 14.71 7.87 -32.31
CA SER A 239 13.40 7.83 -31.69
C SER A 239 13.55 7.25 -30.29
N SER A 240 13.12 8.03 -29.29
CA SER A 240 13.13 7.65 -27.88
C SER A 240 12.23 6.43 -27.68
N ALA A 241 12.82 5.23 -27.75
CA ALA A 241 12.19 4.03 -27.23
C ALA A 241 12.02 4.26 -25.72
N LYS A 242 10.78 4.48 -25.27
CA LYS A 242 10.44 4.55 -23.85
C LYS A 242 10.95 3.26 -23.21
N SER A 243 12.07 3.36 -22.49
CA SER A 243 12.68 2.22 -21.81
C SER A 243 11.61 1.57 -20.93
N ALA A 244 11.32 0.30 -21.17
CA ALA A 244 10.46 -0.49 -20.30
C ALA A 244 11.02 -0.38 -18.87
N VAL A 245 10.20 0.08 -17.93
CA VAL A 245 10.63 0.26 -16.54
C VAL A 245 10.38 -1.05 -15.82
N SER A 246 11.42 -1.86 -15.66
CA SER A 246 11.33 -3.09 -14.85
C SER A 246 11.23 -2.75 -13.37
N VAL A 247 10.29 -3.39 -12.67
CA VAL A 247 10.21 -3.30 -11.20
C VAL A 247 11.07 -4.41 -10.60
N VAL A 248 12.08 -4.03 -9.83
CA VAL A 248 13.03 -4.97 -9.22
C VAL A 248 12.81 -5.01 -7.71
N ALA A 249 12.68 -6.22 -7.16
CA ALA A 249 12.48 -6.40 -5.74
C ALA A 249 13.71 -5.92 -4.96
N ARG A 250 13.47 -5.29 -3.81
CA ARG A 250 14.50 -4.82 -2.88
C ARG A 250 14.51 -5.66 -1.61
N PRO A 251 15.65 -5.82 -0.93
CA PRO A 251 15.71 -6.52 0.34
C PRO A 251 14.61 -6.05 1.31
N PRO A 252 13.98 -6.98 2.05
CA PRO A 252 13.02 -6.64 3.09
C PRO A 252 13.72 -5.84 4.17
N VAL A 253 13.16 -4.67 4.48
CA VAL A 253 13.63 -3.77 5.55
C VAL A 253 12.40 -3.16 6.22
N GLN A 254 12.52 -2.74 7.47
CA GLN A 254 11.43 -2.05 8.14
C GLN A 254 11.31 -0.60 7.66
N PRO A 255 10.14 0.03 7.81
CA PRO A 255 9.98 1.46 7.53
C PRO A 255 11.00 2.28 8.32
N PHE A 256 11.63 3.26 7.68
CA PHE A 256 12.65 4.13 8.30
C PHE A 256 13.95 3.43 8.75
N GLU A 257 14.25 2.21 8.31
CA GLU A 257 15.48 1.47 8.72
C GLU A 257 16.76 2.31 8.58
N ASP A 258 16.92 3.06 7.48
CA ASP A 258 18.12 3.87 7.21
C ASP A 258 18.16 5.20 7.99
N LEU A 259 17.10 5.54 8.73
CA LEU A 259 16.92 6.86 9.37
C LEU A 259 16.86 6.80 10.88
N VAL A 260 16.61 5.62 11.47
CA VAL A 260 16.47 5.43 12.91
C VAL A 260 17.06 4.10 13.36
N ASP A 261 17.39 3.99 14.64
CA ASP A 261 17.88 2.75 15.24
C ASP A 261 16.87 1.60 15.12
N SER A 262 17.33 0.35 15.28
CA SER A 262 16.46 -0.83 15.17
C SER A 262 15.27 -0.82 16.16
N ASP A 263 15.48 -0.36 17.40
CA ASP A 263 14.41 -0.02 18.35
C ASP A 263 14.43 1.49 18.65
N PRO A 264 13.71 2.30 17.86
CA PRO A 264 13.85 3.75 17.96
C PRO A 264 13.13 4.30 19.20
N SER A 265 13.66 5.40 19.74
CA SER A 265 12.99 6.16 20.80
C SER A 265 11.83 7.01 20.27
N PHE A 266 10.96 7.51 21.17
CA PHE A 266 9.91 8.45 20.79
C PHE A 266 10.49 9.72 20.16
N ASP A 267 11.59 10.23 20.71
CA ASP A 267 12.20 11.48 20.23
C ASP A 267 12.84 11.31 18.85
N GLN A 268 13.46 10.16 18.57
CA GLN A 268 14.00 9.85 17.25
C GLN A 268 12.87 9.80 16.20
N MET A 269 11.82 9.03 16.48
CA MET A 269 10.68 8.94 15.54
C MET A 269 9.99 10.29 15.36
N ARG A 270 9.78 11.05 16.44
CA ARG A 270 9.21 12.40 16.37
C ARG A 270 10.09 13.35 15.55
N HIS A 271 11.42 13.26 15.69
CA HIS A 271 12.34 14.08 14.91
C HIS A 271 12.24 13.77 13.41
N ILE A 272 12.25 12.49 13.03
CA ILE A 272 12.16 12.06 11.63
C ILE A 272 10.77 12.35 11.03
N VAL A 273 9.71 11.91 11.70
CA VAL A 273 8.34 11.93 11.15
C VAL A 273 7.66 13.29 11.32
N CYS A 274 7.77 13.92 12.50
CA CYS A 274 7.03 15.14 12.81
C CYS A 274 7.80 16.40 12.45
N LEU A 275 9.11 16.45 12.68
CA LEU A 275 9.93 17.65 12.44
C LEU A 275 10.50 17.69 11.02
N ARG A 276 11.18 16.62 10.60
CA ARG A 276 11.77 16.54 9.25
C ARG A 276 10.76 16.14 8.17
N LYS A 277 9.57 15.67 8.55
CA LYS A 277 8.51 15.22 7.64
C LYS A 277 8.96 14.12 6.67
N GLU A 278 9.92 13.31 7.09
CA GLU A 278 10.45 12.21 6.28
C GLU A 278 9.42 11.07 6.18
N ARG A 279 9.45 10.35 5.07
CA ARG A 279 8.67 9.14 4.81
C ARG A 279 9.54 8.10 4.10
N PRO A 280 9.18 6.80 4.15
CA PRO A 280 9.90 5.79 3.40
C PRO A 280 9.95 6.12 1.90
N LEU A 281 11.12 5.88 1.27
CA LEU A 281 11.35 6.22 -0.12
C LEU A 281 10.43 5.41 -1.06
N LEU A 282 9.71 6.09 -1.93
CA LEU A 282 8.97 5.46 -3.04
C LEU A 282 9.86 5.39 -4.27
N GLU A 283 10.20 4.18 -4.70
CA GLU A 283 11.09 3.93 -5.83
C GLU A 283 10.53 4.54 -7.13
N GLU A 284 11.41 5.08 -7.97
CA GLU A 284 11.02 5.69 -9.24
C GLU A 284 10.33 4.69 -10.18
N SER A 285 10.72 3.41 -10.13
CA SER A 285 10.12 2.34 -10.91
C SER A 285 8.64 2.15 -10.58
N TRP A 286 8.25 2.23 -9.31
CA TRP A 286 6.84 2.11 -8.90
C TRP A 286 6.01 3.30 -9.38
N ARG A 287 6.59 4.50 -9.37
CA ARG A 287 5.91 5.73 -9.83
C ARG A 287 5.69 5.76 -11.34
N LYS A 288 6.52 5.05 -12.10
CA LYS A 288 6.41 4.94 -13.57
C LYS A 288 5.60 3.72 -14.02
N ASP A 289 5.48 2.70 -13.17
CA ASP A 289 4.66 1.52 -13.45
C ASP A 289 3.18 1.88 -13.60
N ALA A 290 2.50 1.22 -14.53
CA ALA A 290 1.12 1.54 -14.90
C ALA A 290 0.10 1.29 -13.78
N TYR A 291 0.41 0.38 -12.85
CA TYR A 291 -0.47 -0.05 -11.76
C TYR A 291 0.01 0.44 -10.40
N LEU A 292 1.32 0.40 -10.15
CA LEU A 292 1.88 0.76 -8.84
C LEU A 292 1.88 2.27 -8.58
N LYS A 293 1.82 3.12 -9.61
CA LYS A 293 1.73 4.58 -9.44
C LYS A 293 0.49 4.99 -8.63
N ASP A 294 -0.65 4.34 -8.89
CA ASP A 294 -1.92 4.58 -8.21
C ASP A 294 -1.86 4.17 -6.73
N ILE A 295 -1.05 3.15 -6.42
CA ILE A 295 -0.80 2.69 -5.05
C ILE A 295 0.18 3.62 -4.35
N CYS A 296 1.19 4.13 -5.04
CA CYS A 296 2.10 5.15 -4.52
C CYS A 296 1.35 6.43 -4.12
N GLU A 297 0.45 6.92 -4.98
CA GLU A 297 -0.40 8.07 -4.68
C GLU A 297 -1.27 7.80 -3.43
N LEU A 298 -1.94 6.64 -3.40
CA LEU A 298 -2.75 6.22 -2.24
C LEU A 298 -1.93 6.21 -0.94
N MET A 299 -0.72 5.66 -0.97
CA MET A 299 0.17 5.64 0.19
C MET A 299 0.56 7.04 0.64
N THR A 300 0.84 7.95 -0.32
CA THR A 300 1.19 9.33 0.00
C THR A 300 0.08 10.10 0.71
N GLU A 301 -1.17 9.83 0.34
CA GLU A 301 -2.34 10.39 0.99
C GLU A 301 -2.55 9.76 2.38
N CYS A 302 -2.35 8.44 2.51
CA CYS A 302 -2.57 7.70 3.76
C CYS A 302 -1.54 8.00 4.85
N TRP A 303 -0.28 8.30 4.52
CA TRP A 303 0.74 8.69 5.51
C TRP A 303 0.92 10.22 5.65
N SER A 304 -0.04 11.01 5.17
CA SER A 304 -0.03 12.47 5.28
C SER A 304 -0.05 12.91 6.75
N ASP A 305 0.64 14.01 7.06
CA ASP A 305 0.53 14.67 8.36
C ASP A 305 -0.89 15.18 8.64
N ASN A 306 -1.61 15.58 7.59
CA ASN A 306 -2.99 16.01 7.72
C ASN A 306 -3.92 14.78 7.74
N ILE A 307 -4.50 14.51 8.91
CA ILE A 307 -5.48 13.45 9.15
C ILE A 307 -6.63 13.47 8.14
N ASN A 308 -7.06 14.66 7.69
CA ASN A 308 -8.17 14.80 6.75
C ASN A 308 -7.83 14.39 5.31
N CYS A 309 -6.54 14.30 4.97
CA CYS A 309 -6.09 13.79 3.67
C CYS A 309 -6.09 12.25 3.63
N ARG A 310 -6.08 11.59 4.79
CA ARG A 310 -5.98 10.14 4.86
C ARG A 310 -7.31 9.49 4.47
N HIS A 311 -7.21 8.40 3.71
CA HIS A 311 -8.38 7.64 3.29
C HIS A 311 -8.93 6.76 4.40
N THR A 312 -10.21 6.41 4.32
CA THR A 312 -10.76 5.35 5.16
C THR A 312 -10.28 3.97 4.67
N ALA A 313 -10.24 2.98 5.56
CA ALA A 313 -9.90 1.61 5.17
C ALA A 313 -10.80 1.08 4.04
N LEU A 314 -12.08 1.48 4.01
CA LEU A 314 -13.00 1.17 2.91
C LEU A 314 -12.55 1.75 1.56
N ARG A 315 -12.06 2.99 1.53
CA ARG A 315 -11.54 3.60 0.30
C ARG A 315 -10.26 2.92 -0.17
N ILE A 316 -9.34 2.62 0.75
CA ILE A 316 -8.10 1.89 0.46
C ILE A 316 -8.44 0.50 -0.10
N LYS A 317 -9.35 -0.24 0.55
CA LYS A 317 -9.85 -1.54 0.08
C LYS A 317 -10.32 -1.49 -1.36
N ARG A 318 -11.20 -0.53 -1.67
CA ARG A 318 -11.73 -0.36 -3.04
C ARG A 318 -10.63 -0.02 -4.05
N LYS A 319 -9.76 0.94 -3.73
CA LYS A 319 -8.68 1.36 -4.64
C LYS A 319 -7.72 0.20 -4.94
N ILE A 320 -7.28 -0.53 -3.92
CA ILE A 320 -6.39 -1.70 -4.11
C ILE A 320 -7.09 -2.78 -4.94
N PHE A 321 -8.37 -3.06 -4.65
CA PHE A 321 -9.16 -4.03 -5.42
C PHE A 321 -9.27 -3.64 -6.90
N ASP A 322 -9.56 -2.38 -7.19
CA ASP A 322 -9.70 -1.88 -8.56
C ASP A 322 -8.37 -2.00 -9.33
N VAL A 323 -7.23 -1.69 -8.70
CA VAL A 323 -5.90 -1.85 -9.31
C VAL A 323 -5.56 -3.33 -9.53
N LEU A 324 -5.81 -4.18 -8.53
CA LEU A 324 -5.60 -5.63 -8.62
C LEU A 324 -6.39 -6.23 -9.78
N LYS A 325 -7.67 -5.86 -9.91
CA LYS A 325 -8.54 -6.34 -10.98
C LYS A 325 -8.02 -5.91 -12.35
N LYS A 326 -7.63 -4.63 -12.51
CA LYS A 326 -7.02 -4.13 -13.75
C LYS A 326 -5.74 -4.88 -14.12
N HIS A 327 -4.91 -5.21 -13.14
CA HIS A 327 -3.68 -5.98 -13.36
C HIS A 327 -3.98 -7.42 -13.83
N GLN A 328 -4.91 -8.10 -13.15
CA GLN A 328 -5.33 -9.46 -13.53
C GLN A 328 -5.99 -9.51 -14.92
N GLU A 329 -6.81 -8.51 -15.26
CA GLU A 329 -7.41 -8.39 -16.59
C GLU A 329 -6.33 -8.22 -17.68
N MET A 330 -5.24 -7.49 -17.42
CA MET A 330 -4.13 -7.37 -18.35
C MET A 330 -3.41 -8.71 -18.58
N LEU A 331 -3.10 -9.43 -17.50
CA LEU A 331 -2.49 -10.77 -17.57
C LEU A 331 -3.35 -11.75 -18.38
N SER A 332 -4.69 -11.63 -18.30
CA SER A 332 -5.61 -12.47 -19.08
C SER A 332 -5.65 -12.13 -20.58
N ARG A 333 -5.21 -10.93 -20.99
CA ARG A 333 -5.25 -10.44 -22.38
C ARG A 333 -3.94 -10.64 -23.13
N SER A 334 -2.83 -10.89 -22.46
CA SER A 334 -1.55 -11.21 -23.11
C SER A 334 -1.62 -12.60 -23.77
N PRO A 335 -1.35 -12.76 -25.09
CA PRO A 335 -1.42 -14.04 -25.80
C PRO A 335 -0.29 -15.04 -25.45
N THR A 336 0.36 -14.91 -24.30
CA THR A 336 1.57 -15.68 -23.95
C THR A 336 1.45 -16.34 -22.58
N THR A 337 0.43 -17.17 -22.39
CA THR A 337 0.58 -18.45 -21.67
C THR A 337 -0.58 -19.36 -22.07
N SER A 338 -0.33 -20.27 -23.01
CA SER A 338 -1.17 -21.45 -23.17
C SER A 338 -1.07 -22.29 -21.90
N THR A 339 -2.22 -22.82 -21.49
CA THR A 339 -2.45 -23.87 -20.47
C THR A 339 -2.15 -23.50 -19.02
N PHE A 340 -3.17 -23.01 -18.31
CA PHE A 340 -3.84 -23.76 -17.23
C PHE A 340 -5.23 -23.14 -17.01
N ARG A 341 -6.26 -23.72 -17.66
CA ARG A 341 -7.65 -23.52 -17.23
C ARG A 341 -7.86 -24.38 -15.99
N CYS A 342 -8.35 -23.80 -14.91
CA CYS A 342 -8.98 -24.54 -13.83
C CYS A 342 -10.40 -24.00 -13.63
N ASP A 343 -11.29 -24.39 -14.54
CA ASP A 343 -12.72 -24.43 -14.23
C ASP A 343 -13.00 -25.79 -13.62
N SER A 344 -13.40 -25.83 -12.34
CA SER A 344 -14.39 -26.77 -11.79
C SER A 344 -14.62 -26.47 -10.31
N ILE A 345 -15.79 -25.90 -10.01
CA ILE A 345 -16.43 -25.89 -8.69
C ILE A 345 -17.56 -26.93 -8.73
N MET A 346 -17.69 -27.70 -7.64
CA MET A 346 -18.71 -28.71 -7.27
C MET A 346 -18.56 -30.07 -8.00
N THR A 347 -18.55 -31.24 -7.37
CA THR A 347 -19.07 -31.71 -6.06
C THR A 347 -18.54 -33.13 -5.84
N SER A 348 -18.12 -33.51 -4.63
CA SER A 348 -18.45 -34.78 -3.96
C SER A 348 -17.47 -35.08 -2.82
N ALA A 349 -18.02 -35.71 -1.79
CA ALA A 349 -17.43 -36.01 -0.51
C ALA A 349 -16.33 -37.07 -0.58
N GLN A 350 -15.32 -36.95 0.30
CA GLN A 350 -14.87 -38.03 1.20
C GLN A 350 -13.79 -37.49 2.14
N GLN A 351 -14.07 -37.58 3.45
CA GLN A 351 -13.07 -37.40 4.52
C GLN A 351 -12.09 -38.59 4.51
N PRO A 352 -10.80 -38.38 4.79
CA PRO A 352 -9.96 -39.42 5.37
C PRO A 352 -9.89 -39.27 6.90
N ASN A 353 -10.03 -40.43 7.54
CA ASN A 353 -10.10 -40.68 8.98
C ASN A 353 -9.01 -40.01 9.81
N THR A 354 -9.44 -39.42 10.93
CA THR A 354 -8.62 -39.13 12.11
C THR A 354 -8.36 -40.42 12.88
N ALA A 355 -7.08 -40.76 13.11
CA ALA A 355 -6.68 -41.70 14.16
C ALA A 355 -6.40 -40.92 15.45
N PRO A 356 -6.87 -41.37 16.63
CA PRO A 356 -6.62 -40.67 17.88
C PRO A 356 -5.23 -41.01 18.41
N PHE A 357 -4.42 -39.99 18.68
CA PHE A 357 -3.21 -40.13 19.50
C PHE A 357 -3.61 -40.09 20.98
N THR A 358 -3.56 -41.24 21.64
CA THR A 358 -3.64 -41.38 23.09
C THR A 358 -2.27 -41.04 23.69
N ILE A 359 -2.15 -39.96 24.44
CA ILE A 359 -1.01 -39.73 25.33
C ILE A 359 -1.30 -40.43 26.66
N GLN A 360 -0.55 -41.49 26.92
CA GLN A 360 -0.52 -42.23 28.17
C GLN A 360 0.20 -41.37 29.21
N MET A 361 -0.50 -40.95 30.27
CA MET A 361 0.15 -40.41 31.46
C MET A 361 0.77 -41.56 32.23
N ASP A 362 2.10 -41.61 32.26
CA ASP A 362 2.85 -42.47 33.17
C ASP A 362 2.74 -41.89 34.58
N ARG A 363 2.17 -42.67 35.49
CA ARG A 363 2.21 -42.44 36.94
C ARG A 363 3.34 -43.31 37.47
N SER A 364 4.41 -42.70 37.94
CA SER A 364 5.33 -43.37 38.86
C SER A 364 5.91 -42.38 39.89
N HIS A 365 5.44 -42.60 41.12
CA HIS A 365 5.98 -42.29 42.46
C HIS A 365 6.39 -40.87 42.85
#